data_AF-A0A088QIE0-F1
#
_entry.id   AF-A0A088QIE0-F1
#
_cell.length_a   1.000
_cell.length_b   1.000
_cell.length_c   1.000
_cell.angle_alpha   90.00
_cell.angle_beta   90.00
_cell.angle_gamma   90.00
#
_symmetry.space_group_name_H-M   'P 1'
#
loop_
_entity.id
_entity.type
_entity.pdbx_description
1 polymer ?
#
loop_
_entity_poly.entity_id
_entity_poly.type
_entity_poly.pdbx_seq_one_letter_code
_entity_poly.pdbx_strand_id
1 'polypeptide(L)'
;MTRSHFFNFDLFNYQMFHILRKSAMIIGMSGNGTPKSLSIPIIIVATALVVVIGIAIGLSLNNSDEPQRPEVPSSSQPTSPSSTPPSSTSSTSTSKTTTTTTTTSKTSETSSSTPSTSTSSSSSTPSTTSSSSTTTSSEPTSAPEGQDFGTGRSDLDGLGFVGSSARCDSGDRAFAVVAAEQGIKAAACETRSGEKYYRSDTPQGSGSMDIIVDEGDRVVAQNGSYKYQMSPDGVLVTKDNEVVKKYAAEAWGTA
;
A
#
# COMPACT_ATOMS: atom_id res chain seq x y z
N MET A 1 -9.74 35.00 -18.61
CA MET A 1 -10.02 33.63 -18.11
C MET A 1 -8.78 32.79 -18.40
N THR A 2 -7.89 32.63 -17.43
CA THR A 2 -6.65 31.85 -17.57
C THR A 2 -6.35 31.27 -16.20
N ARG A 3 -6.69 30.00 -16.00
CA ARG A 3 -6.54 29.30 -14.71
C ARG A 3 -6.08 27.87 -14.97
N SER A 4 -4.83 27.72 -15.40
CA SER A 4 -4.24 26.41 -15.75
C SER A 4 -2.74 26.29 -15.44
N HIS A 5 -2.26 26.79 -14.29
CA HIS A 5 -0.84 26.60 -13.91
C HIS A 5 -0.60 26.18 -12.45
N PHE A 6 -1.62 25.80 -11.68
CA PHE A 6 -1.44 25.52 -10.25
C PHE A 6 -1.25 24.05 -9.85
N PHE A 7 -1.27 23.08 -10.79
CA PHE A 7 -1.22 21.65 -10.44
C PHE A 7 0.17 20.99 -10.44
N ASN A 8 1.25 21.69 -10.79
CA ASN A 8 2.58 21.07 -10.90
C ASN A 8 3.51 21.27 -9.70
N PHE A 9 3.15 22.10 -8.72
CA PHE A 9 4.04 22.36 -7.56
C PHE A 9 3.89 21.34 -6.42
N ASP A 10 2.74 20.67 -6.30
CA ASP A 10 2.49 19.72 -5.20
C ASP A 10 3.22 18.38 -5.37
N LEU A 11 3.40 17.91 -6.61
CA LEU A 11 4.03 16.61 -6.87
C LEU A 11 5.55 16.64 -6.59
N PHE A 12 6.18 17.80 -6.71
CA PHE A 12 7.62 17.96 -6.47
C PHE A 12 7.97 18.01 -4.97
N ASN A 13 7.10 18.58 -4.13
CA ASN A 13 7.33 18.62 -2.68
C ASN A 13 7.20 17.25 -2.03
N TYR A 14 6.28 16.41 -2.52
CA TYR A 14 6.08 15.07 -1.96
C TYR A 14 7.28 14.13 -2.19
N GLN A 15 7.91 14.19 -3.37
CA GLN A 15 9.08 13.36 -3.66
C GLN A 15 10.34 13.83 -2.90
N MET A 16 10.51 15.14 -2.69
CA MET A 16 11.66 15.69 -1.97
C MET A 16 11.63 15.33 -0.48
N PHE A 17 10.46 15.36 0.17
CA PHE A 17 10.31 14.96 1.58
C PHE A 17 10.51 13.45 1.80
N HIS A 18 10.16 12.62 0.81
CA HIS A 18 10.33 11.16 0.91
C HIS A 18 11.79 10.72 0.80
N ILE A 19 12.62 11.45 0.05
CA ILE A 19 14.07 11.22 -0.08
C ILE A 19 14.81 11.68 1.20
N LEU A 20 14.38 12.80 1.79
CA LEU A 20 14.96 13.31 3.05
C LEU A 20 14.66 12.37 4.24
N ARG A 21 13.45 11.79 4.34
CA ARG A 21 13.13 10.82 5.41
C ARG A 21 13.89 9.50 5.29
N LYS A 22 14.09 8.96 4.07
CA LYS A 22 14.90 7.74 3.88
C LYS A 22 16.38 7.94 4.20
N SER A 23 16.90 9.17 4.09
CA SER A 23 18.30 9.48 4.41
C SER A 23 18.55 9.57 5.92
N ALA A 24 17.54 9.88 6.73
CA ALA A 24 17.68 9.98 8.18
C ALA A 24 17.70 8.62 8.91
N MET A 25 17.24 7.53 8.26
CA MET A 25 17.10 6.21 8.89
C MET A 25 18.26 5.25 8.64
N ILE A 26 19.33 5.71 7.96
CA ILE A 26 20.56 4.92 7.72
C ILE A 26 21.72 5.36 8.64
N ILE A 27 21.49 6.29 9.59
CA ILE A 27 22.50 6.77 10.55
C ILE A 27 22.09 6.37 11.98
N GLY A 28 21.90 5.07 12.21
CA GLY A 28 21.42 4.65 13.51
C GLY A 28 21.53 3.17 13.80
N MET A 29 22.56 2.48 13.30
CA MET A 29 22.94 1.14 13.80
C MET A 29 24.19 0.64 13.08
N SER A 30 25.38 1.15 13.43
CA SER A 30 26.62 0.40 13.21
C SER A 30 27.73 0.92 14.11
N GLY A 31 27.93 0.20 15.22
CA GLY A 31 29.23 -0.33 15.61
C GLY A 31 30.38 0.64 15.88
N ASN A 32 30.71 0.73 17.17
CA ASN A 32 32.06 0.94 17.67
C ASN A 32 33.08 0.13 16.83
N GLY A 33 33.93 0.80 16.05
CA GLY A 33 34.92 0.14 15.20
C GLY A 33 35.35 0.99 14.00
N THR A 34 36.25 1.94 14.23
CA THR A 34 37.04 2.57 13.16
C THR A 34 37.77 1.50 12.35
N PRO A 35 37.73 1.58 11.00
CA PRO A 35 38.86 2.23 10.34
C PRO A 35 38.49 3.10 9.11
N LYS A 36 39.07 4.31 9.13
CA LYS A 36 39.79 4.99 8.03
C LYS A 36 39.13 5.05 6.64
N SER A 37 38.52 6.22 6.39
CA SER A 37 38.96 7.16 5.35
C SER A 37 38.92 6.72 3.87
N LEU A 38 37.79 6.22 3.38
CA LEU A 38 37.54 6.14 1.92
C LEU A 38 36.11 6.45 1.45
N SER A 39 35.17 6.75 2.37
CA SER A 39 33.75 6.95 2.01
C SER A 39 33.33 8.41 1.76
N ILE A 40 34.20 9.38 2.09
CA ILE A 40 33.92 10.81 1.90
C ILE A 40 33.90 11.25 0.42
N PRO A 41 34.78 10.76 -0.50
CA PRO A 41 34.74 11.24 -1.88
C PRO A 41 33.50 10.74 -2.66
N ILE A 42 32.89 9.62 -2.28
CA ILE A 42 31.75 9.03 -3.00
C ILE A 42 30.50 9.91 -2.88
N ILE A 43 30.28 10.51 -1.70
CA ILE A 43 29.12 11.36 -1.44
C ILE A 43 29.21 12.67 -2.24
N ILE A 44 30.41 13.23 -2.39
CA ILE A 44 30.65 14.46 -3.17
C ILE A 44 30.42 14.21 -4.67
N VAL A 45 30.87 13.07 -5.19
CA VAL A 45 30.66 12.72 -6.60
C VAL A 45 29.17 12.47 -6.90
N ALA A 46 28.46 11.76 -6.02
CA ALA A 46 27.03 11.50 -6.20
C ALA A 46 26.18 12.79 -6.18
N THR A 47 26.49 13.73 -5.29
CA THR A 47 25.77 15.03 -5.22
C THR A 47 26.05 15.91 -6.43
N ALA A 48 27.31 15.98 -6.90
CA ALA A 48 27.64 16.72 -8.12
C ALA A 48 26.91 16.17 -9.36
N LEU A 49 26.76 14.84 -9.47
CA LEU A 49 26.09 14.21 -10.61
C LEU A 49 24.59 14.54 -10.67
N VAL A 50 23.90 14.56 -9.53
CA VAL A 50 22.47 14.91 -9.45
C VAL A 50 22.22 16.36 -9.87
N VAL A 51 23.11 17.29 -9.47
CA VAL A 51 23.01 18.71 -9.86
C VAL A 51 23.16 18.89 -11.37
N VAL A 52 24.12 18.19 -12.00
CA VAL A 52 24.35 18.26 -13.45
C VAL A 52 23.13 17.75 -14.23
N ILE A 53 22.53 16.64 -13.80
CA ILE A 53 21.32 16.08 -14.44
C ILE A 53 20.13 17.04 -14.30
N GLY A 54 19.95 17.66 -13.12
CA GLY A 54 18.88 18.63 -12.90
C GLY A 54 18.99 19.87 -13.81
N ILE A 55 20.20 20.41 -13.99
CA ILE A 55 20.44 21.57 -14.86
C ILE A 55 20.16 21.22 -16.33
N ALA A 56 20.55 20.02 -16.79
CA ALA A 56 20.32 19.58 -18.17
C ALA A 56 18.83 19.46 -18.50
N ILE A 57 18.03 18.89 -17.61
CA ILE A 57 16.57 18.75 -17.80
C ILE A 57 15.88 20.12 -17.76
N GLY A 58 16.28 21.00 -16.82
CA GLY A 58 15.73 22.35 -16.71
C GLY A 58 15.97 23.20 -17.95
N LEU A 59 17.15 23.12 -18.58
CA LEU A 59 17.44 23.84 -19.82
C LEU A 59 16.71 23.24 -21.03
N SER A 60 16.49 21.93 -21.06
CA SER A 60 15.82 21.26 -22.18
C SER A 60 14.33 21.59 -22.28
N LEU A 61 13.66 21.84 -21.15
CA LEU A 61 12.24 22.22 -21.11
C LEU A 61 12.00 23.70 -21.43
N ASN A 62 13.02 24.56 -21.36
CA ASN A 62 12.89 26.00 -21.61
C ASN A 62 13.12 26.40 -23.09
N ASN A 63 13.33 25.43 -23.99
CA ASN A 63 13.68 25.68 -25.39
C ASN A 63 12.59 25.26 -26.40
N SER A 64 11.34 25.08 -25.95
CA SER A 64 10.20 24.83 -26.84
C SER A 64 9.51 26.14 -27.22
N ASP A 65 10.22 26.98 -27.97
CA ASP A 65 9.66 28.17 -28.63
C ASP A 65 9.18 27.80 -30.05
N GLU A 66 7.87 28.01 -30.23
CA GLU A 66 7.06 28.31 -31.42
C GLU A 66 7.66 28.24 -32.84
N PRO A 67 6.90 27.70 -33.81
CA PRO A 67 6.63 28.51 -35.00
C PRO A 67 5.16 28.51 -35.47
N GLN A 68 4.64 29.73 -35.51
CA GLN A 68 3.71 30.36 -36.46
C GLN A 68 2.53 29.58 -37.08
N ARG A 69 1.36 30.06 -36.68
CA ARG A 69 0.04 30.03 -37.34
C ARG A 69 0.06 30.67 -38.74
N PRO A 70 -0.50 30.01 -39.77
CA PRO A 70 -1.02 30.70 -40.95
C PRO A 70 -2.49 31.09 -40.74
N GLU A 71 -2.78 32.38 -40.89
CA GLU A 71 -4.14 32.91 -41.04
C GLU A 71 -4.72 32.49 -42.40
N VAL A 72 -5.99 32.08 -42.44
CA VAL A 72 -6.82 32.09 -43.66
C VAL A 72 -8.22 32.63 -43.36
N PRO A 73 -8.85 33.36 -44.30
CA PRO A 73 -9.97 34.25 -44.03
C PRO A 73 -11.35 33.59 -44.20
N SER A 74 -12.33 34.21 -43.53
CA SER A 74 -13.78 33.96 -43.60
C SER A 74 -14.35 33.74 -45.00
N SER A 75 -15.26 32.78 -45.11
CA SER A 75 -16.44 32.95 -45.98
C SER A 75 -17.66 32.23 -45.38
N SER A 76 -18.77 32.96 -45.38
CA SER A 76 -20.05 32.68 -44.76
C SER A 76 -20.87 31.70 -45.61
N GLN A 77 -21.48 30.67 -45.01
CA GLN A 77 -22.74 30.11 -45.54
C GLN A 77 -23.49 29.28 -44.49
N PRO A 78 -24.82 29.47 -44.33
CA PRO A 78 -25.66 28.61 -43.51
C PRO A 78 -26.28 27.49 -44.34
N THR A 79 -26.31 26.25 -43.86
CA THR A 79 -27.31 25.24 -44.28
C THR A 79 -27.37 24.04 -43.33
N SER A 80 -28.59 23.83 -42.82
CA SER A 80 -29.27 22.63 -42.30
C SER A 80 -28.55 21.54 -41.46
N PRO A 81 -29.19 21.08 -40.37
CA PRO A 81 -28.80 19.86 -39.67
C PRO A 81 -29.36 18.62 -40.40
N SER A 82 -28.47 17.73 -40.86
CA SER A 82 -28.84 16.39 -41.30
C SER A 82 -28.19 15.36 -40.39
N SER A 83 -29.04 14.70 -39.60
CA SER A 83 -28.77 13.58 -38.74
C SER A 83 -28.06 12.46 -39.51
N THR A 84 -26.85 12.08 -39.07
CA THR A 84 -26.20 10.85 -39.52
C THR A 84 -25.55 10.18 -38.30
N PRO A 85 -25.90 8.93 -37.97
CA PRO A 85 -25.34 8.22 -36.82
C PRO A 85 -23.91 7.74 -37.12
N PRO A 86 -22.94 7.89 -36.19
CA PRO A 86 -21.64 7.29 -36.38
C PRO A 86 -21.74 5.76 -36.20
N SER A 87 -21.36 5.08 -37.28
CA SER A 87 -21.18 3.64 -37.35
C SER A 87 -20.11 3.16 -36.39
N SER A 88 -20.38 2.01 -35.79
CA SER A 88 -19.50 1.18 -34.99
C SER A 88 -18.21 0.83 -35.73
N THR A 89 -17.08 1.31 -35.22
CA THR A 89 -15.75 0.83 -35.63
C THR A 89 -15.29 -0.21 -34.62
N SER A 90 -15.49 -1.48 -34.95
CA SER A 90 -14.90 -2.61 -34.26
C SER A 90 -13.41 -2.68 -34.60
N SER A 91 -12.54 -2.30 -33.66
CA SER A 91 -11.11 -2.59 -33.73
C SER A 91 -10.81 -3.87 -32.96
N THR A 92 -10.62 -4.94 -33.72
CA THR A 92 -10.05 -6.21 -33.32
C THR A 92 -8.59 -6.01 -32.93
N SER A 93 -8.24 -6.15 -31.66
CA SER A 93 -6.86 -6.22 -31.18
C SER A 93 -6.54 -7.63 -30.68
N THR A 94 -5.81 -8.35 -31.52
CA THR A 94 -5.21 -9.66 -31.30
C THR A 94 -4.08 -9.54 -30.29
N SER A 95 -4.29 -9.98 -29.05
CA SER A 95 -3.22 -10.11 -28.04
C SER A 95 -2.62 -11.51 -28.08
N LYS A 96 -1.35 -11.60 -28.47
CA LYS A 96 -0.53 -12.81 -28.46
C LYS A 96 -0.30 -13.29 -27.03
N THR A 97 -0.72 -14.53 -26.77
CA THR A 97 -0.38 -15.30 -25.57
C THR A 97 1.09 -15.72 -25.63
N THR A 98 1.91 -15.26 -24.68
CA THR A 98 3.25 -15.80 -24.44
C THR A 98 3.19 -16.65 -23.17
N THR A 99 3.12 -17.97 -23.36
CA THR A 99 3.20 -18.99 -22.31
C THR A 99 4.67 -19.24 -21.97
N THR A 100 5.15 -18.76 -20.83
CA THR A 100 6.46 -19.14 -20.31
C THR A 100 6.27 -20.20 -19.23
N THR A 101 6.58 -21.44 -19.59
CA THR A 101 6.61 -22.60 -18.70
C THR A 101 8.01 -22.70 -18.11
N THR A 102 8.17 -22.52 -16.80
CA THR A 102 9.44 -22.80 -16.11
C THR A 102 9.23 -23.89 -15.06
N THR A 103 9.50 -25.11 -15.48
CA THR A 103 9.73 -26.31 -14.66
C THR A 103 11.17 -26.36 -14.19
N THR A 104 11.42 -26.30 -12.87
CA THR A 104 12.67 -26.78 -12.23
C THR A 104 12.36 -27.13 -10.77
N SER A 105 12.03 -28.38 -10.46
CA SER A 105 12.91 -29.44 -9.90
C SER A 105 12.98 -29.46 -8.37
N LYS A 106 12.39 -30.53 -7.83
CA LYS A 106 12.59 -31.08 -6.48
C LYS A 106 14.08 -31.29 -6.18
N THR A 107 14.47 -30.97 -4.95
CA THR A 107 15.48 -31.73 -4.22
C THR A 107 14.97 -31.94 -2.79
N SER A 108 14.74 -33.21 -2.48
CA SER A 108 14.46 -33.76 -1.16
C SER A 108 15.74 -33.78 -0.31
N GLU A 109 15.58 -34.23 0.94
CA GLU A 109 16.60 -34.72 1.88
C GLU A 109 16.98 -33.72 2.99
N THR A 110 17.15 -34.07 4.26
CA THR A 110 17.04 -35.33 5.04
C THR A 110 17.41 -34.97 6.49
N SER A 111 16.76 -35.63 7.47
CA SER A 111 17.24 -35.87 8.86
C SER A 111 17.41 -34.66 9.81
N SER A 112 17.35 -34.76 11.15
CA SER A 112 17.06 -35.83 12.13
C SER A 112 17.19 -35.17 13.51
N SER A 113 16.46 -35.71 14.52
CA SER A 113 16.81 -35.77 15.96
C SER A 113 16.87 -34.44 16.76
N THR A 114 16.37 -34.27 17.99
CA THR A 114 16.23 -35.18 19.14
C THR A 114 15.33 -34.51 20.21
N PRO A 115 14.61 -35.25 21.07
CA PRO A 115 13.84 -34.73 22.21
C PRO A 115 14.68 -34.68 23.51
N SER A 116 14.04 -34.24 24.61
CA SER A 116 14.44 -34.19 26.05
C SER A 116 14.62 -32.74 26.54
N THR A 117 14.22 -32.30 27.74
CA THR A 117 14.12 -33.02 29.03
C THR A 117 13.23 -32.22 29.98
N SER A 118 12.44 -32.93 30.76
CA SER A 118 11.70 -32.49 31.95
C SER A 118 12.62 -32.13 33.11
N THR A 119 12.29 -31.06 33.85
CA THR A 119 12.73 -30.93 35.25
C THR A 119 11.63 -30.30 36.10
N SER A 120 11.03 -31.15 36.93
CA SER A 120 10.21 -30.79 38.08
C SER A 120 11.14 -30.38 39.23
N SER A 121 10.85 -29.26 39.87
CA SER A 121 11.39 -28.97 41.20
C SER A 121 10.29 -28.30 42.03
N SER A 122 9.68 -29.13 42.86
CA SER A 122 8.90 -28.78 44.03
C SER A 122 9.76 -28.03 45.05
N SER A 123 9.32 -26.85 45.47
CA SER A 123 9.78 -26.21 46.71
C SER A 123 8.58 -25.58 47.41
N SER A 124 8.41 -25.96 48.67
CA SER A 124 7.32 -25.65 49.56
C SER A 124 7.65 -24.49 50.51
N THR A 125 6.62 -23.66 50.79
CA THR A 125 6.39 -22.79 51.99
C THR A 125 7.34 -21.60 52.25
N PRO A 126 6.93 -20.53 52.98
CA PRO A 126 5.69 -20.27 53.72
C PRO A 126 4.98 -18.93 53.39
N SER A 127 3.78 -18.78 53.96
CA SER A 127 2.87 -17.64 53.91
C SER A 127 3.48 -16.29 54.29
N THR A 128 3.19 -15.26 53.49
CA THR A 128 3.31 -13.84 53.86
C THR A 128 2.03 -13.09 53.46
N THR A 129 1.29 -12.72 54.49
CA THR A 129 0.61 -11.44 54.72
C THR A 129 0.02 -10.71 53.50
N SER A 130 -1.31 -10.70 53.50
CA SER A 130 -2.22 -9.83 52.76
C SER A 130 -1.69 -8.42 52.51
N SER A 131 -1.53 -8.09 51.23
CA SER A 131 -1.66 -6.73 50.72
C SER A 131 -2.57 -6.83 49.51
N SER A 132 -3.79 -6.32 49.68
CA SER A 132 -4.81 -6.23 48.64
C SER A 132 -4.37 -5.20 47.61
N SER A 133 -3.44 -5.57 46.73
CA SER A 133 -3.23 -4.86 45.48
C SER A 133 -4.39 -5.24 44.57
N THR A 134 -5.37 -4.35 44.46
CA THR A 134 -6.32 -4.29 43.35
C THR A 134 -5.51 -4.27 42.05
N THR A 135 -5.21 -5.45 41.52
CA THR A 135 -4.88 -5.60 40.11
C THR A 135 -6.15 -5.24 39.39
N THR A 136 -6.25 -3.97 38.99
CA THR A 136 -7.15 -3.54 37.92
C THR A 136 -6.77 -4.40 36.73
N SER A 137 -7.46 -5.53 36.59
CA SER A 137 -7.55 -6.28 35.36
C SER A 137 -8.05 -5.26 34.36
N SER A 138 -7.15 -4.74 33.52
CA SER A 138 -7.52 -3.98 32.33
C SER A 138 -8.27 -4.97 31.46
N GLU A 139 -9.57 -5.08 31.74
CA GLU A 139 -10.54 -5.79 30.94
C GLU A 139 -10.27 -5.38 29.49
N PRO A 140 -9.99 -6.32 28.57
CA PRO A 140 -9.85 -5.97 27.18
C PRO A 140 -11.14 -5.24 26.82
N THR A 141 -11.05 -3.93 26.62
CA THR A 141 -12.19 -3.12 26.21
C THR A 141 -12.76 -3.81 24.99
N SER A 142 -13.89 -4.48 25.16
CA SER A 142 -14.59 -5.14 24.07
C SER A 142 -14.66 -4.14 22.93
N ALA A 143 -14.13 -4.52 21.77
CA ALA A 143 -14.34 -3.75 20.55
C ALA A 143 -15.83 -3.41 20.49
N PRO A 144 -16.21 -2.16 20.14
CA PRO A 144 -17.59 -1.72 20.16
C PRO A 144 -18.48 -2.80 19.53
N GLU A 145 -19.42 -3.34 20.31
CA GLU A 145 -20.27 -4.44 19.86
C GLU A 145 -21.01 -4.02 18.59
N GLY A 146 -20.83 -4.83 17.54
CA GLY A 146 -21.69 -4.79 16.35
C GLY A 146 -21.50 -3.59 15.44
N GLN A 147 -20.27 -3.26 15.05
CA GLN A 147 -20.09 -2.45 13.83
C GLN A 147 -20.53 -3.28 12.63
N ASP A 148 -21.69 -2.93 12.06
CA ASP A 148 -22.16 -3.49 10.80
C ASP A 148 -21.54 -2.71 9.64
N PHE A 149 -20.76 -3.40 8.81
CA PHE A 149 -20.16 -2.83 7.60
C PHE A 149 -21.17 -2.78 6.43
N GLY A 150 -22.42 -3.21 6.62
CA GLY A 150 -23.46 -3.25 5.59
C GLY A 150 -23.26 -4.36 4.56
N THR A 151 -22.39 -5.34 4.84
CA THR A 151 -22.09 -6.45 3.91
C THR A 151 -23.06 -7.61 4.01
N GLY A 152 -23.89 -7.66 5.06
CA GLY A 152 -24.78 -8.79 5.36
C GLY A 152 -24.05 -10.08 5.76
N ARG A 153 -22.74 -10.01 6.06
CA ARG A 153 -21.92 -11.17 6.41
C ARG A 153 -21.88 -11.41 7.91
N SER A 154 -21.94 -12.69 8.30
CA SER A 154 -21.84 -13.12 9.70
C SER A 154 -20.41 -13.40 10.17
N ASP A 155 -19.42 -13.38 9.28
CA ASP A 155 -17.99 -13.60 9.60
C ASP A 155 -17.24 -12.28 9.84
N LEU A 156 -17.96 -11.20 10.16
CA LEU A 156 -17.43 -9.89 10.49
C LEU A 156 -17.79 -9.48 11.92
N ASP A 157 -16.87 -8.78 12.57
CA ASP A 157 -17.11 -8.00 13.78
C ASP A 157 -16.41 -6.63 13.69
N GLY A 158 -16.44 -5.82 14.75
CA GLY A 158 -15.78 -4.51 14.76
C GLY A 158 -14.26 -4.51 14.53
N LEU A 159 -13.61 -5.68 14.45
CA LEU A 159 -12.20 -5.85 14.08
C LEU A 159 -12.01 -6.37 12.65
N GLY A 160 -13.09 -6.50 11.87
CA GLY A 160 -13.07 -7.06 10.52
C GLY A 160 -13.36 -8.57 10.52
N PHE A 161 -12.61 -9.33 9.71
CA PHE A 161 -12.93 -10.75 9.46
C PHE A 161 -12.52 -11.68 10.61
N VAL A 162 -13.46 -12.42 11.17
CA VAL A 162 -13.21 -13.40 12.24
C VAL A 162 -12.40 -14.58 11.70
N GLY A 163 -11.31 -14.94 12.39
CA GLY A 163 -10.46 -16.09 12.03
C GLY A 163 -9.57 -15.89 10.80
N SER A 164 -9.41 -14.65 10.33
CA SER A 164 -8.60 -14.27 9.16
C SER A 164 -7.42 -13.40 9.56
N SER A 165 -6.35 -13.39 8.75
CA SER A 165 -5.22 -12.47 8.95
C SER A 165 -5.55 -11.02 8.53
N ALA A 166 -6.66 -10.82 7.83
CA ALA A 166 -7.26 -9.52 7.57
C ALA A 166 -7.89 -8.87 8.80
N ARG A 167 -7.90 -9.53 9.97
CA ARG A 167 -8.42 -8.96 11.21
C ARG A 167 -7.49 -7.89 11.79
N CYS A 168 -8.06 -6.79 12.25
CA CYS A 168 -7.34 -5.76 13.00
C CYS A 168 -6.79 -6.29 14.33
N ASP A 169 -5.74 -5.65 14.83
CA ASP A 169 -5.15 -5.96 16.12
C ASP A 169 -6.11 -5.70 17.29
N SER A 170 -5.89 -6.40 18.40
CA SER A 170 -6.72 -6.28 19.59
C SER A 170 -6.67 -4.86 20.15
N GLY A 171 -7.85 -4.23 20.28
CA GLY A 171 -8.00 -2.88 20.81
C GLY A 171 -8.13 -1.79 19.74
N ASP A 172 -7.95 -2.14 18.48
CA ASP A 172 -8.19 -1.28 17.31
C ASP A 172 -9.62 -1.48 16.78
N ARG A 173 -9.95 -0.86 15.64
CA ARG A 173 -11.22 -1.08 14.94
C ARG A 173 -11.01 -1.16 13.44
N ALA A 174 -11.80 -1.99 12.75
CA ALA A 174 -11.92 -1.89 11.30
C ALA A 174 -12.82 -0.70 10.95
N PHE A 175 -12.53 0.00 9.85
CA PHE A 175 -13.41 1.05 9.32
C PHE A 175 -13.85 0.76 7.87
N ALA A 176 -13.16 -0.14 7.19
CA ALA A 176 -13.55 -0.66 5.88
C ALA A 176 -13.11 -2.11 5.74
N VAL A 177 -13.91 -2.91 5.03
CA VAL A 177 -13.64 -4.33 4.78
C VAL A 177 -14.01 -4.71 3.35
N VAL A 178 -13.26 -5.65 2.79
CA VAL A 178 -13.56 -6.27 1.50
C VAL A 178 -13.35 -7.77 1.57
N ALA A 179 -14.35 -8.52 1.13
CA ALA A 179 -14.20 -9.92 0.74
C ALA A 179 -14.18 -9.95 -0.79
N ALA A 180 -13.12 -10.53 -1.34
CA ALA A 180 -12.91 -10.63 -2.77
C ALA A 180 -12.81 -12.10 -3.20
N GLU A 181 -12.88 -12.33 -4.50
CA GLU A 181 -12.77 -13.65 -5.11
C GLU A 181 -11.54 -14.42 -4.60
N GLN A 182 -11.61 -15.76 -4.69
CA GLN A 182 -10.54 -16.68 -4.25
C GLN A 182 -10.30 -16.66 -2.73
N GLY A 183 -11.29 -16.18 -1.96
CA GLY A 183 -11.23 -16.13 -0.50
C GLY A 183 -10.30 -15.05 0.04
N ILE A 184 -9.94 -14.06 -0.78
CA ILE A 184 -9.12 -12.93 -0.35
C ILE A 184 -9.95 -12.01 0.53
N LYS A 185 -9.46 -11.73 1.73
CA LYS A 185 -10.07 -10.80 2.67
C LYS A 185 -9.09 -9.68 2.97
N ALA A 186 -9.60 -8.46 3.15
CA ALA A 186 -8.80 -7.34 3.62
C ALA A 186 -9.63 -6.38 4.47
N ALA A 187 -8.96 -5.74 5.43
CA ALA A 187 -9.54 -4.69 6.25
C ALA A 187 -8.60 -3.49 6.33
N ALA A 188 -9.20 -2.30 6.40
CA ALA A 188 -8.51 -1.13 6.91
C ALA A 188 -8.90 -0.93 8.37
N CYS A 189 -7.86 -0.74 9.16
CA CYS A 189 -7.88 -0.68 10.59
C CYS A 189 -7.42 0.69 11.05
N GLU A 190 -7.95 1.12 12.18
CA GLU A 190 -7.56 2.35 12.85
C GLU A 190 -7.27 2.04 14.31
N THR A 191 -6.10 2.48 14.76
CA THR A 191 -5.72 2.37 16.17
C THR A 191 -6.50 3.35 17.03
N ARG A 192 -6.41 3.22 18.35
CA ARG A 192 -6.97 4.21 19.29
C ARG A 192 -6.35 5.60 19.16
N SER A 193 -5.12 5.70 18.66
CA SER A 193 -4.43 6.98 18.39
C SER A 193 -4.81 7.59 17.04
N GLY A 194 -5.61 6.89 16.22
CA GLY A 194 -6.01 7.34 14.88
C GLY A 194 -5.03 6.94 13.77
N GLU A 195 -4.04 6.09 14.07
CA GLU A 195 -3.13 5.56 13.05
C GLU A 195 -3.86 4.52 12.19
N LYS A 196 -3.75 4.67 10.87
CA LYS A 196 -4.46 3.82 9.91
C LYS A 196 -3.51 2.81 9.30
N TYR A 197 -3.90 1.55 9.31
CA TYR A 197 -3.15 0.46 8.73
C TYR A 197 -4.06 -0.53 8.02
N TYR A 198 -3.47 -1.35 7.15
CA TYR A 198 -4.16 -2.30 6.30
C TYR A 198 -3.69 -3.72 6.62
N ARG A 199 -4.64 -4.66 6.58
CA ARG A 199 -4.42 -6.09 6.85
C ARG A 199 -5.07 -6.87 5.72
N SER A 200 -4.41 -7.92 5.22
CA SER A 200 -5.01 -8.79 4.20
C SER A 200 -4.55 -10.24 4.30
N ASP A 201 -5.37 -11.15 3.77
CA ASP A 201 -5.03 -12.55 3.54
C ASP A 201 -4.20 -12.77 2.26
N THR A 202 -3.84 -11.71 1.53
CA THR A 202 -3.01 -11.88 0.33
C THR A 202 -1.60 -12.33 0.72
N PRO A 203 -0.99 -13.31 0.00
CA PRO A 203 0.35 -13.80 0.34
C PRO A 203 1.44 -12.72 0.33
N GLN A 204 1.24 -11.67 -0.48
CA GLN A 204 2.17 -10.56 -0.62
C GLN A 204 1.91 -9.45 0.41
N GLY A 205 0.71 -9.40 0.97
CA GLY A 205 0.23 -8.38 1.90
C GLY A 205 -0.20 -8.97 3.24
N SER A 206 0.47 -10.03 3.70
CA SER A 206 0.30 -10.54 5.05
C SER A 206 0.99 -9.59 6.04
N GLY A 207 0.28 -9.17 7.09
CA GLY A 207 0.80 -8.27 8.12
C GLY A 207 0.19 -6.87 8.09
N SER A 208 0.68 -5.99 8.96
CA SER A 208 0.26 -4.59 9.04
C SER A 208 1.01 -3.75 8.01
N MET A 209 0.29 -2.96 7.24
CA MET A 209 0.84 -2.07 6.20
C MET A 209 0.29 -0.66 6.37
N ASP A 210 1.13 0.34 6.14
CA ASP A 210 0.70 1.74 6.26
C ASP A 210 -0.30 2.09 5.16
N ILE A 211 -1.40 2.74 5.55
CA ILE A 211 -2.34 3.34 4.62
C ILE A 211 -1.79 4.69 4.16
N ILE A 212 -1.62 4.84 2.85
CA ILE A 212 -1.10 6.05 2.21
C ILE A 212 -2.20 6.90 1.56
N VAL A 213 -3.37 6.30 1.29
CA VAL A 213 -4.55 6.98 0.74
C VAL A 213 -5.80 6.42 1.40
N ASP A 214 -6.67 7.31 1.85
CA ASP A 214 -8.01 7.01 2.36
C ASP A 214 -8.99 8.05 1.81
N GLU A 215 -9.79 7.64 0.83
CA GLU A 215 -10.82 8.45 0.16
C GLU A 215 -12.23 7.90 0.45
N GLY A 216 -12.39 7.06 1.48
CA GLY A 216 -13.66 6.44 1.86
C GLY A 216 -14.00 5.19 1.04
N ASP A 217 -14.21 5.33 -0.26
CA ASP A 217 -14.46 4.19 -1.17
C ASP A 217 -13.17 3.58 -1.75
N ARG A 218 -12.04 4.21 -1.49
CA ARG A 218 -10.73 3.78 -1.94
C ARG A 218 -9.71 3.92 -0.82
N VAL A 219 -9.17 2.78 -0.41
CA VAL A 219 -8.06 2.73 0.55
C VAL A 219 -6.85 2.10 -0.12
N VAL A 220 -5.71 2.76 -0.04
CA VAL A 220 -4.45 2.26 -0.60
C VAL A 220 -3.41 2.12 0.50
N ALA A 221 -2.86 0.92 0.63
CA ALA A 221 -1.74 0.62 1.50
C ALA A 221 -0.48 0.31 0.71
N GLN A 222 0.68 0.50 1.33
CA GLN A 222 1.98 0.28 0.69
C GLN A 222 2.88 -0.66 1.50
N ASN A 223 3.52 -1.60 0.82
CA ASN A 223 4.59 -2.43 1.37
C ASN A 223 5.74 -2.53 0.36
N GLY A 224 6.78 -1.72 0.56
CA GLY A 224 7.90 -1.62 -0.38
C GLY A 224 7.44 -1.13 -1.75
N SER A 225 7.67 -1.93 -2.80
CA SER A 225 7.24 -1.64 -4.17
C SER A 225 5.80 -2.08 -4.49
N TYR A 226 5.14 -2.76 -3.55
CA TYR A 226 3.75 -3.18 -3.72
C TYR A 226 2.78 -2.14 -3.16
N LYS A 227 1.67 -1.94 -3.87
CA LYS A 227 0.49 -1.23 -3.36
C LYS A 227 -0.73 -2.14 -3.41
N TYR A 228 -1.51 -2.07 -2.35
CA TYR A 228 -2.76 -2.80 -2.18
C TYR A 228 -3.87 -1.77 -2.12
N GLN A 229 -4.70 -1.74 -3.14
CA GLN A 229 -5.89 -0.90 -3.17
C GLN A 229 -7.10 -1.78 -2.90
N MET A 230 -7.95 -1.38 -1.96
CA MET A 230 -9.29 -1.92 -1.82
C MET A 230 -10.33 -0.86 -2.14
N SER A 231 -11.44 -1.32 -2.70
CA SER A 231 -12.56 -0.51 -3.16
C SER A 231 -13.82 -1.38 -3.30
N PRO A 232 -15.01 -0.80 -3.57
CA PRO A 232 -16.20 -1.55 -3.92
C PRO A 232 -16.02 -2.56 -5.07
N ASP A 233 -15.09 -2.31 -5.98
CA ASP A 233 -14.78 -3.21 -7.10
C ASP A 233 -13.92 -4.42 -6.70
N GLY A 234 -13.31 -4.39 -5.51
CA GLY A 234 -12.46 -5.45 -4.98
C GLY A 234 -11.05 -5.00 -4.61
N VAL A 235 -10.08 -5.91 -4.74
CA VAL A 235 -8.68 -5.69 -4.37
C VAL A 235 -7.80 -5.65 -5.61
N LEU A 236 -7.05 -4.57 -5.77
CA LEU A 236 -6.04 -4.39 -6.81
C LEU A 236 -4.64 -4.38 -6.19
N VAL A 237 -3.78 -5.28 -6.65
CA VAL A 237 -2.38 -5.33 -6.25
C VAL A 237 -1.53 -4.82 -7.41
N THR A 238 -0.73 -3.80 -7.14
CA THR A 238 0.25 -3.27 -8.10
C THR A 238 1.65 -3.42 -7.56
N LYS A 239 2.62 -3.58 -8.46
CA LYS A 239 4.05 -3.57 -8.16
C LYS A 239 4.70 -2.59 -9.12
N ASP A 240 5.45 -1.62 -8.61
CA ASP A 240 6.10 -0.59 -9.45
C ASP A 240 5.10 0.15 -10.37
N ASN A 241 3.86 0.33 -9.88
CA ASN A 241 2.68 0.87 -10.58
C ASN A 241 2.13 0.00 -11.73
N GLU A 242 2.62 -1.22 -11.92
CA GLU A 242 2.03 -2.20 -12.84
C GLU A 242 1.05 -3.10 -12.09
N VAL A 243 -0.12 -3.36 -12.69
CA VAL A 243 -1.12 -4.27 -12.10
C VAL A 243 -0.60 -5.70 -12.18
N VAL A 244 -0.36 -6.31 -11.01
CA VAL A 244 0.07 -7.71 -10.94
C VAL A 244 -1.10 -8.65 -10.68
N LYS A 245 -2.11 -8.21 -9.92
CA LYS A 245 -3.31 -8.99 -9.62
C LYS A 245 -4.52 -8.11 -9.40
N LYS A 246 -5.69 -8.63 -9.75
CA LYS A 246 -7.00 -8.05 -9.47
C LYS A 246 -7.94 -9.14 -8.98
N TYR A 247 -8.65 -8.89 -7.89
CA TYR A 247 -9.66 -9.77 -7.34
C TYR A 247 -10.96 -8.97 -7.24
N ALA A 248 -12.04 -9.45 -7.87
CA ALA A 248 -13.32 -8.74 -7.81
C ALA A 248 -13.92 -8.83 -6.40
N ALA A 249 -14.65 -7.80 -5.97
CA ALA A 249 -15.36 -7.85 -4.69
C ALA A 249 -16.53 -8.84 -4.76
N GLU A 250 -16.63 -9.68 -3.74
CA GLU A 250 -17.85 -10.43 -3.40
C GLU A 250 -18.67 -9.64 -2.37
N ALA A 251 -18.01 -8.88 -1.51
CA ALA A 251 -18.63 -7.96 -0.57
C ALA A 251 -17.70 -6.78 -0.25
N TRP A 252 -18.29 -5.60 -0.09
CA TRP A 252 -17.63 -4.37 0.35
C TRP A 252 -18.46 -3.70 1.43
N GLY A 253 -17.79 -3.12 2.42
CA GLY A 253 -18.47 -2.41 3.49
C GLY A 253 -17.57 -1.42 4.22
N THR A 254 -18.19 -0.37 4.75
CA THR A 254 -17.55 0.67 5.56
C THR A 254 -18.38 0.90 6.80
N ALA A 255 -17.74 1.27 7.91
CA ALA A 255 -18.39 1.53 9.18
C ALA A 255 -18.78 3.01 9.40
#